data_AF-A0A7I9VA75-F1
#
_entry.id   AF-A0A7I9VA75-F1
#
_cell.length_a   1.000
_cell.length_b   1.000
_cell.length_c   1.000
_cell.angle_alpha   90.00
_cell.angle_beta   90.00
_cell.angle_gamma   90.00
#
_symmetry.space_group_name_H-M   'P 1'
#
loop_
_entity.id
_entity.type
_entity.pdbx_description
1 polymer ?
#
loop_
_entity_poly.entity_id
_entity_poly.type
_entity_poly.pdbx_seq_one_letter_code
_entity_poly.pdbx_strand_id
1 'polypeptide(L)'
;MSPKHARHEYVHRVRSKSLTTALATATGILAVVVAVAVTVVVLDRDDAPVASPATATTVVTHTPTTVTSTAPAQVPTIETPVIQTPVIETPTGSFVTEGGECYPSEVRSFGTDGAGRSLVCASMGSAAPPRWVQHADDDGSVHNVGDSCDDSVDSVAQDPSGLAILCSNGAWQSGP
;
A
#
# COMPACT_ATOMS: atom_id res chain seq x y z
N MET A 1 -30.71 -61.88 5.15
CA MET A 1 -30.64 -60.46 5.59
C MET A 1 -30.02 -59.62 4.49
N SER A 2 -30.69 -58.54 4.08
CA SER A 2 -30.35 -57.76 2.87
C SER A 2 -29.69 -56.43 3.28
N PRO A 3 -28.47 -56.09 2.78
CA PRO A 3 -27.68 -54.92 3.20
C PRO A 3 -28.21 -53.56 2.68
N LYS A 4 -29.37 -53.54 2.02
CA LYS A 4 -29.92 -52.34 1.38
C LYS A 4 -30.58 -51.35 2.34
N HIS A 5 -30.96 -51.76 3.55
CA HIS A 5 -31.68 -50.88 4.48
C HIS A 5 -30.79 -49.91 5.26
N ALA A 6 -29.50 -50.22 5.47
CA ALA A 6 -28.60 -49.35 6.23
C ALA A 6 -28.15 -48.08 5.47
N ARG A 7 -28.24 -48.08 4.12
CA ARG A 7 -27.81 -46.92 3.31
C ARG A 7 -28.84 -45.80 3.26
N HIS A 8 -30.13 -46.08 3.49
CA HIS A 8 -31.18 -45.07 3.37
C HIS A 8 -31.25 -44.14 4.59
N GLU A 9 -30.98 -44.64 5.80
CA GLU A 9 -30.99 -43.81 7.02
C GLU A 9 -29.79 -42.86 7.12
N TYR A 10 -28.65 -43.21 6.51
CA TYR A 10 -27.46 -42.37 6.57
C TYR A 10 -27.61 -41.10 5.71
N VAL A 11 -28.21 -41.22 4.54
CA VAL A 11 -28.36 -40.10 3.59
C VAL A 11 -29.32 -39.02 4.14
N HIS A 12 -30.38 -39.41 4.86
CA HIS A 12 -31.30 -38.45 5.46
C HIS A 12 -30.68 -37.63 6.59
N ARG A 13 -29.78 -38.22 7.38
CA ARG A 13 -29.16 -37.57 8.54
C ARG A 13 -28.07 -36.56 8.17
N VAL A 14 -27.40 -36.76 7.02
CA VAL A 14 -26.40 -35.83 6.47
C VAL A 14 -27.08 -34.61 5.84
N ARG A 15 -28.21 -34.82 5.14
CA ARG A 15 -28.95 -33.75 4.47
C ARG A 15 -29.64 -32.79 5.45
N SER A 16 -30.07 -33.27 6.62
CA SER A 16 -30.71 -32.41 7.62
C SER A 16 -29.72 -31.50 8.36
N LYS A 17 -28.47 -31.93 8.57
CA LYS A 17 -27.41 -31.10 9.17
C LYS A 17 -26.87 -30.05 8.21
N SER A 18 -26.89 -30.34 6.91
CA SER A 18 -26.38 -29.41 5.90
C SER A 18 -27.27 -28.18 5.67
N LEU A 19 -28.56 -28.28 5.98
CA LEU A 19 -29.53 -27.18 5.78
C LEU A 19 -29.55 -26.19 6.96
N THR A 20 -29.24 -26.63 8.18
CA THR A 20 -29.17 -25.73 9.35
C THR A 20 -27.87 -24.92 9.40
N THR A 21 -26.76 -25.43 8.85
CA THR A 21 -25.50 -24.66 8.78
C THR A 21 -25.49 -23.64 7.62
N ALA A 22 -26.31 -23.83 6.58
CA ALA A 22 -26.35 -22.96 5.41
C ALA A 22 -27.08 -21.62 5.66
N LEU A 23 -28.04 -21.56 6.60
CA LEU A 23 -28.73 -20.30 6.93
C LEU A 23 -27.92 -19.42 7.90
N ALA A 24 -27.05 -19.99 8.72
CA ALA A 24 -26.24 -19.22 9.68
C ALA A 24 -25.09 -18.46 8.99
N THR A 25 -24.50 -19.01 7.93
CA THR A 25 -23.41 -18.38 7.18
C THR A 25 -23.89 -17.25 6.28
N ALA A 26 -25.07 -17.39 5.64
CA ALA A 26 -25.61 -16.37 4.76
C ALA A 26 -25.95 -15.05 5.49
N THR A 27 -26.42 -15.15 6.74
CA THR A 27 -26.78 -13.96 7.55
C THR A 27 -25.53 -13.22 8.04
N GLY A 28 -24.47 -13.94 8.42
CA GLY A 28 -23.20 -13.35 8.85
C GLY A 28 -22.46 -12.64 7.72
N ILE A 29 -22.41 -13.26 6.53
CA ILE A 29 -21.78 -12.64 5.35
C ILE A 29 -22.54 -11.37 4.95
N LEU A 30 -23.88 -11.39 4.96
CA LEU A 30 -24.67 -10.20 4.65
C LEU A 30 -24.43 -9.06 5.66
N ALA A 31 -24.32 -9.38 6.96
CA ALA A 31 -24.01 -8.39 7.99
C ALA A 31 -22.61 -7.77 7.81
N VAL A 32 -21.61 -8.57 7.44
CA VAL A 32 -20.26 -8.09 7.15
C VAL A 32 -20.24 -7.22 5.89
N VAL A 33 -20.92 -7.62 4.82
CA VAL A 33 -21.01 -6.83 3.59
C VAL A 33 -21.72 -5.49 3.83
N VAL A 34 -22.80 -5.49 4.61
CA VAL A 34 -23.50 -4.25 5.00
C VAL A 34 -22.62 -3.38 5.89
N ALA A 35 -21.88 -3.95 6.85
CA ALA A 35 -20.96 -3.19 7.70
C ALA A 35 -19.82 -2.57 6.88
N VAL A 36 -19.23 -3.31 5.94
CA VAL A 36 -18.18 -2.83 5.02
C VAL A 36 -18.74 -1.76 4.07
N ALA A 37 -19.94 -1.95 3.53
CA ALA A 37 -20.57 -0.94 2.67
C ALA A 37 -20.90 0.34 3.46
N VAL A 38 -21.34 0.22 4.71
CA VAL A 38 -21.60 1.37 5.59
C VAL A 38 -20.30 2.07 5.97
N THR A 39 -19.21 1.36 6.31
CA THR A 39 -17.92 2.01 6.59
C THR A 39 -17.33 2.67 5.35
N VAL A 40 -17.42 2.04 4.17
CA VAL A 40 -16.99 2.68 2.91
C VAL A 40 -17.83 3.93 2.62
N VAL A 41 -19.16 3.88 2.76
CA VAL A 41 -20.03 5.05 2.53
C VAL A 41 -19.86 6.14 3.59
N VAL A 42 -19.52 5.78 4.84
CA VAL A 42 -19.20 6.77 5.89
C VAL A 42 -17.83 7.41 5.63
N LEU A 43 -16.83 6.63 5.23
CA LEU A 43 -15.50 7.14 4.85
C LEU A 43 -15.53 7.97 3.55
N ASP A 44 -16.40 7.62 2.60
CA ASP A 44 -16.60 8.36 1.33
C ASP A 44 -17.42 9.63 1.56
N ARG A 45 -18.30 9.67 2.58
CA ARG A 45 -19.03 10.89 2.97
C ARG A 45 -18.18 11.93 3.68
N ASP A 46 -17.03 11.56 4.22
CA ASP A 46 -16.03 12.50 4.75
C ASP A 46 -15.18 13.13 3.63
N ASP A 47 -15.32 12.66 2.38
CA ASP A 47 -14.87 13.36 1.16
C ASP A 47 -16.04 14.13 0.53
N ALA A 48 -16.73 14.92 1.35
CA ALA A 48 -17.25 16.16 0.81
C ALA A 48 -16.03 16.90 0.27
N PRO A 49 -16.01 17.33 -1.02
CA PRO A 49 -14.93 18.16 -1.49
C PRO A 49 -14.91 19.35 -0.54
N VAL A 50 -13.83 19.45 0.24
CA VAL A 50 -13.45 20.71 0.83
C VAL A 50 -13.12 21.55 -0.40
N ALA A 51 -14.16 22.16 -0.96
CA ALA A 51 -14.06 23.43 -1.60
C ALA A 51 -13.33 24.28 -0.58
N SER A 52 -12.01 24.37 -0.77
CA SER A 52 -11.19 25.36 -0.12
C SER A 52 -12.01 26.65 -0.23
N PRO A 53 -12.40 27.31 0.87
CA PRO A 53 -13.05 28.58 0.74
C PRO A 53 -12.03 29.47 0.06
N ALA A 54 -12.26 29.72 -1.22
CA ALA A 54 -11.91 30.96 -1.85
C ALA A 54 -12.59 32.05 -1.00
N THR A 55 -11.94 32.43 0.09
CA THR A 55 -12.15 33.73 0.71
C THR A 55 -11.14 34.61 0.00
N ALA A 56 -11.46 34.94 -1.25
CA ALA A 56 -12.05 36.24 -1.54
C ALA A 56 -11.08 37.32 -1.06
N THR A 57 -10.07 37.59 -1.89
CA THR A 57 -9.44 38.90 -1.85
C THR A 57 -10.57 39.90 -2.02
N THR A 58 -10.88 40.64 -0.95
CA THR A 58 -11.86 41.73 -0.95
C THR A 58 -11.50 42.67 -2.09
N VAL A 59 -12.21 42.56 -3.21
CA VAL A 59 -12.23 43.62 -4.21
C VAL A 59 -13.02 44.74 -3.54
N VAL A 60 -12.30 45.65 -2.91
CA VAL A 60 -12.89 46.93 -2.54
C VAL A 60 -13.20 47.63 -3.86
N THR A 61 -14.45 47.50 -4.29
CA THR A 61 -15.02 48.35 -5.35
C THR A 61 -15.07 49.76 -4.79
N HIS A 62 -13.95 50.47 -4.86
CA HIS A 62 -13.99 51.91 -4.92
C HIS A 62 -14.48 52.24 -6.33
N THR A 63 -15.76 52.60 -6.43
CA THR A 63 -16.31 53.30 -7.59
C THR A 63 -15.29 54.35 -8.02
N PRO A 64 -14.68 54.27 -9.21
CA PRO A 64 -13.87 55.36 -9.69
C PRO A 64 -14.84 56.50 -10.01
N THR A 65 -14.97 57.43 -9.07
CA THR A 65 -15.40 58.79 -9.39
C THR A 65 -14.48 59.26 -10.50
N THR A 66 -15.05 59.53 -11.67
CA THR A 66 -14.40 60.22 -12.78
C THR A 66 -13.73 61.47 -12.26
N VAL A 67 -12.41 61.42 -12.11
CA VAL A 67 -11.56 62.60 -12.02
C VAL A 67 -10.83 62.74 -13.34
N THR A 68 -11.13 63.83 -14.02
CA THR A 68 -10.53 64.28 -15.27
C THR A 68 -9.01 64.13 -15.23
N SER A 69 -8.50 63.39 -16.22
CA SER A 69 -7.08 63.12 -16.46
C SER A 69 -6.32 64.38 -16.85
N THR A 70 -5.16 64.60 -16.22
CA THR A 70 -4.07 65.41 -16.80
C THR A 70 -2.72 64.94 -16.23
N ALA A 71 -2.10 63.89 -16.79
CA ALA A 71 -0.66 63.58 -16.61
C ALA A 71 -0.12 62.60 -17.69
N PRO A 72 1.16 62.66 -18.07
CA PRO A 72 1.68 62.11 -19.33
C PRO A 72 2.04 60.61 -19.28
N ALA A 73 1.95 59.94 -20.43
CA ALA A 73 2.13 58.51 -20.62
C ALA A 73 3.53 58.00 -20.25
N GLN A 74 3.60 56.95 -19.43
CA GLN A 74 4.80 56.13 -19.23
C GLN A 74 4.72 54.85 -20.06
N VAL A 75 5.82 54.52 -20.74
CA VAL A 75 5.98 53.36 -21.63
C VAL A 75 6.02 52.06 -20.79
N PRO A 76 5.29 50.99 -21.17
CA PRO A 76 5.29 49.74 -20.41
C PRO A 76 6.60 48.97 -20.57
N THR A 77 7.22 48.60 -19.44
CA THR A 77 8.34 47.66 -19.36
C THR A 77 7.81 46.24 -19.58
N ILE A 78 8.32 45.53 -20.59
CA ILE A 78 8.01 44.12 -20.82
C ILE A 78 8.87 43.28 -19.86
N GLU A 79 8.23 42.54 -18.96
CA GLU A 79 8.89 41.62 -18.04
C GLU A 79 9.20 40.29 -18.78
N THR A 80 10.49 39.97 -18.93
CA THR A 80 10.93 38.73 -19.59
C THR A 80 10.63 37.52 -18.71
N PRO A 81 9.98 36.45 -19.22
CA PRO A 81 9.68 35.28 -18.41
C PRO A 81 10.98 34.55 -17.99
N VAL A 82 11.14 34.35 -16.69
CA VAL A 82 12.23 33.55 -16.12
C VAL A 82 11.97 32.08 -16.44
N ILE A 83 12.78 31.49 -17.31
CA ILE A 83 12.75 30.06 -17.59
C ILE A 83 13.31 29.34 -16.36
N GLN A 84 12.48 28.58 -15.65
CA GLN A 84 12.92 27.70 -14.58
C GLN A 84 13.57 26.45 -15.18
N THR A 85 14.87 26.25 -14.93
CA THR A 85 15.57 25.02 -15.28
C THR A 85 15.08 23.88 -14.39
N PRO A 86 14.64 22.73 -14.93
CA PRO A 86 14.25 21.59 -14.11
C PRO A 86 15.46 21.05 -13.34
N VAL A 87 15.30 20.87 -12.02
CA VAL A 87 16.28 20.19 -11.18
C VAL A 87 16.19 18.69 -11.49
N ILE A 88 17.26 18.11 -12.00
CA ILE A 88 17.38 16.66 -12.15
C ILE A 88 17.84 16.12 -10.80
N GLU A 89 16.97 15.41 -10.09
CA GLU A 89 17.34 14.74 -8.83
C GLU A 89 18.21 13.52 -9.13
N THR A 90 19.39 13.45 -8.52
CA THR A 90 20.24 12.26 -8.55
C THR A 90 19.62 11.20 -7.63
N PRO A 91 19.40 9.95 -8.09
CA PRO A 91 18.87 8.91 -7.21
C PRO A 91 19.84 8.64 -6.05
N THR A 92 19.30 8.57 -4.84
CA THR A 92 20.05 8.42 -3.57
C THR A 92 20.28 6.95 -3.18
N GLY A 93 19.96 5.99 -4.05
CA GLY A 93 20.03 4.55 -3.77
C GLY A 93 20.67 3.75 -4.90
N SER A 94 20.88 2.45 -4.67
CA SER A 94 21.39 1.57 -5.71
C SER A 94 20.32 1.31 -6.77
N PHE A 95 20.75 0.85 -7.95
CA PHE A 95 19.83 0.48 -9.00
C PHE A 95 19.25 -0.90 -8.70
N VAL A 96 17.93 -0.98 -8.50
CA VAL A 96 17.25 -2.23 -8.18
C VAL A 96 17.18 -3.12 -9.42
N THR A 97 18.03 -4.13 -9.46
CA THR A 97 18.07 -5.13 -10.53
C THR A 97 18.55 -6.44 -9.95
N GLU A 98 17.83 -7.52 -10.24
CA GLU A 98 18.17 -8.85 -9.76
C GLU A 98 19.62 -9.24 -10.08
N GLY A 99 20.34 -9.70 -9.07
CA GLY A 99 21.77 -10.02 -9.11
C GLY A 99 22.70 -8.80 -9.09
N GLY A 100 22.17 -7.58 -9.20
CA GLY A 100 22.89 -6.33 -9.08
C GLY A 100 23.34 -6.05 -7.65
N GLU A 101 24.40 -5.27 -7.50
CA GLU A 101 24.91 -4.86 -6.19
C GLU A 101 24.02 -3.78 -5.57
N CYS A 102 23.80 -3.90 -4.27
CA CYS A 102 23.14 -2.87 -3.46
C CYS A 102 24.13 -2.25 -2.47
N TYR A 103 23.76 -1.12 -1.88
CA TYR A 103 24.59 -0.51 -0.85
C TYR A 103 24.48 -1.28 0.47
N PRO A 104 25.54 -1.31 1.30
CA PRO A 104 25.46 -1.92 2.63
C PRO A 104 24.37 -1.33 3.52
N SER A 105 24.03 -0.05 3.34
CA SER A 105 22.94 0.63 4.04
C SER A 105 21.54 0.17 3.61
N GLU A 106 21.44 -0.55 2.50
CA GLU A 106 20.20 -1.07 1.95
C GLU A 106 19.97 -2.54 2.33
N VAL A 107 20.87 -3.17 3.08
CA VAL A 107 20.70 -4.58 3.48
C VAL A 107 19.38 -4.77 4.23
N ARG A 108 18.62 -5.79 3.80
CA ARG A 108 17.23 -6.11 4.18
C ARG A 108 16.17 -5.13 3.68
N SER A 109 16.52 -4.08 2.95
CA SER A 109 15.50 -3.22 2.34
C SER A 109 14.87 -3.90 1.13
N PHE A 110 13.62 -3.54 0.88
CA PHE A 110 12.91 -3.89 -0.34
C PHE A 110 13.17 -2.84 -1.41
N GLY A 111 13.21 -3.28 -2.66
CA GLY A 111 13.26 -2.44 -3.84
C GLY A 111 12.37 -3.01 -4.93
N THR A 112 11.93 -2.17 -5.86
CA THR A 112 11.17 -2.61 -7.03
C THR A 112 12.01 -2.39 -8.29
N ASP A 113 12.22 -3.46 -9.07
CA ASP A 113 12.97 -3.35 -10.32
C ASP A 113 12.12 -2.71 -11.45
N GLY A 114 12.76 -2.46 -12.61
CA GLY A 114 12.07 -1.87 -13.76
C GLY A 114 10.95 -2.73 -14.37
N ALA A 115 10.83 -3.99 -13.97
CA ALA A 115 9.75 -4.89 -14.38
C ALA A 115 8.61 -4.96 -13.34
N GLY A 116 8.72 -4.23 -12.23
CA GLY A 116 7.75 -4.23 -11.15
C GLY A 116 7.92 -5.38 -10.15
N ARG A 117 9.04 -6.10 -10.17
CA ARG A 117 9.32 -7.19 -9.23
C ARG A 117 9.90 -6.63 -7.94
N SER A 118 9.42 -7.14 -6.82
CA SER A 118 9.97 -6.82 -5.50
C SER A 118 11.21 -7.65 -5.24
N LEU A 119 12.32 -7.00 -4.90
CA LEU A 119 13.61 -7.60 -4.57
C LEU A 119 14.00 -7.19 -3.16
N VAL A 120 14.80 -8.03 -2.49
CA VAL A 120 15.43 -7.69 -1.21
C VAL A 120 16.94 -7.58 -1.40
N CYS A 121 17.56 -6.58 -0.79
CA CYS A 121 19.02 -6.50 -0.74
C CYS A 121 19.55 -7.46 0.33
N ALA A 122 20.08 -8.60 -0.09
CA ALA A 122 20.56 -9.65 0.81
C ALA A 122 22.07 -9.53 1.05
N SER A 123 22.50 -9.91 2.26
CA SER A 123 23.91 -10.07 2.57
C SER A 123 24.47 -11.32 1.88
N MET A 124 25.62 -11.20 1.21
CA MET A 124 26.29 -12.34 0.57
C MET A 124 27.41 -12.92 1.45
N GLY A 125 27.42 -12.57 2.74
CA GLY A 125 28.53 -12.83 3.65
C GLY A 125 29.70 -11.85 3.47
N SER A 126 30.75 -12.01 4.26
CA SER A 126 31.85 -11.02 4.36
C SER A 126 32.75 -10.93 3.11
N ALA A 127 32.67 -11.90 2.20
CA ALA A 127 33.55 -12.00 1.04
C ALA A 127 32.97 -11.39 -0.24
N ALA A 128 31.70 -10.96 -0.23
CA ALA A 128 31.02 -10.44 -1.41
C ALA A 128 30.14 -9.24 -1.04
N PRO A 129 30.00 -8.24 -1.94
CA PRO A 129 29.06 -7.15 -1.73
C PRO A 129 27.62 -7.68 -1.70
N PRO A 130 26.72 -7.00 -0.96
CA PRO A 130 25.32 -7.38 -0.89
C PRO A 130 24.65 -7.20 -2.26
N ARG A 131 23.60 -7.98 -2.52
CA ARG A 131 22.95 -8.02 -3.84
C ARG A 131 21.44 -8.00 -3.72
N TRP A 132 20.81 -7.40 -4.72
CA TRP A 132 19.38 -7.50 -4.96
C TRP A 132 19.03 -8.92 -5.38
N VAL A 133 18.23 -9.62 -4.58
CA VAL A 133 17.78 -10.99 -4.85
C VAL A 133 16.27 -11.07 -4.82
N GLN A 134 15.72 -12.04 -5.55
CA GLN A 134 14.32 -12.41 -5.39
C GLN A 134 14.09 -12.93 -3.96
N HIS A 135 13.00 -12.48 -3.35
CA HIS A 135 12.49 -13.03 -2.10
C HIS A 135 11.32 -13.99 -2.39
N ALA A 136 11.01 -14.86 -1.43
CA ALA A 136 9.77 -15.63 -1.45
C ALA A 136 8.58 -14.70 -1.21
N ASP A 137 7.34 -15.19 -1.37
CA ASP A 137 6.16 -14.34 -1.24
C ASP A 137 6.15 -13.56 0.09
N ASP A 138 5.99 -12.24 -0.02
CA ASP A 138 5.75 -11.33 1.10
C ASP A 138 4.24 -11.31 1.35
N ASP A 139 3.82 -11.74 2.53
CA ASP A 139 2.41 -11.75 2.92
C ASP A 139 1.85 -10.34 3.21
N GLY A 140 2.72 -9.32 3.19
CA GLY A 140 2.38 -7.91 3.42
C GLY A 140 2.07 -7.59 4.88
N SER A 141 2.32 -8.53 5.79
CA SER A 141 2.13 -8.36 7.22
C SER A 141 3.42 -7.86 7.89
N VAL A 142 3.26 -7.37 9.12
CA VAL A 142 4.37 -6.84 9.92
C VAL A 142 4.50 -7.67 11.19
N HIS A 143 5.69 -8.21 11.43
CA HIS A 143 6.01 -9.04 12.60
C HIS A 143 7.27 -8.56 13.31
N ASN A 144 7.39 -8.83 14.62
CA ASN A 144 8.66 -8.59 15.31
C ASN A 144 9.59 -9.79 15.16
N VAL A 145 10.89 -9.53 15.10
CA VAL A 145 11.90 -10.58 15.17
C VAL A 145 11.75 -11.33 16.50
N GLY A 146 11.70 -12.66 16.43
CA GLY A 146 11.49 -13.56 17.56
C GLY A 146 10.03 -13.96 17.78
N ASP A 147 9.07 -13.30 17.12
CA ASP A 147 7.68 -13.76 17.12
C ASP A 147 7.57 -15.12 16.43
N SER A 148 6.59 -15.93 16.85
CA SER A 148 6.34 -17.25 16.25
C SER A 148 5.83 -17.10 14.82
N CYS A 149 6.22 -18.03 13.95
CA CYS A 149 5.73 -18.15 12.57
C CYS A 149 5.57 -19.63 12.19
N ASP A 150 4.79 -19.91 11.15
CA ASP A 150 4.59 -21.24 10.57
C ASP A 150 5.37 -21.34 9.25
N ASP A 151 6.51 -22.03 9.26
CA ASP A 151 7.42 -22.16 8.11
C ASP A 151 6.83 -22.95 6.93
N SER A 152 5.64 -23.54 7.10
CA SER A 152 4.91 -24.20 6.01
C SER A 152 4.06 -23.26 5.16
N VAL A 153 3.76 -22.05 5.66
CA VAL A 153 2.91 -21.06 5.00
C VAL A 153 3.49 -19.65 5.02
N ASP A 154 4.24 -19.30 6.05
CA ASP A 154 4.91 -18.01 6.21
C ASP A 154 6.31 -18.09 5.60
N SER A 155 6.70 -17.07 4.84
CA SER A 155 8.01 -17.03 4.17
C SER A 155 8.74 -15.74 4.50
N VAL A 156 8.28 -14.62 3.94
CA VAL A 156 8.90 -13.31 4.10
C VAL A 156 7.85 -12.34 4.60
N ALA A 157 8.27 -11.43 5.47
CA ALA A 157 7.46 -10.33 5.96
C ALA A 157 8.35 -9.10 6.25
N GLN A 158 7.76 -8.05 6.82
CA GLN A 158 8.47 -6.86 7.27
C GLN A 158 8.51 -6.76 8.79
N ASP A 159 9.59 -6.22 9.33
CA ASP A 159 9.61 -5.74 10.72
C ASP A 159 8.97 -4.34 10.83
N PRO A 160 8.69 -3.81 12.05
CA PRO A 160 8.12 -2.47 12.20
C PRO A 160 8.98 -1.33 11.65
N SER A 161 10.24 -1.60 11.28
CA SER A 161 11.13 -0.64 10.62
C SER A 161 11.07 -0.73 9.09
N GLY A 162 10.24 -1.63 8.54
CA GLY A 162 10.12 -1.88 7.10
C GLY A 162 11.24 -2.74 6.53
N LEU A 163 12.03 -3.41 7.37
CA LEU A 163 13.12 -4.28 6.91
C LEU A 163 12.62 -5.73 6.79
N ALA A 164 13.12 -6.42 5.76
CA ALA A 164 12.78 -7.82 5.51
C ALA A 164 13.16 -8.71 6.69
N ILE A 165 12.26 -9.64 7.01
CA ILE A 165 12.42 -10.72 7.96
C ILE A 165 11.96 -12.03 7.32
N LEU A 166 12.55 -13.13 7.77
CA LEU A 166 12.30 -14.48 7.24
C LEU A 166 11.71 -15.36 8.33
N CYS A 167 10.68 -16.14 8.01
CA CYS A 167 10.23 -17.21 8.89
C CYS A 167 11.21 -18.38 8.80
N SER A 168 11.85 -18.74 9.91
CA SER A 168 12.83 -19.82 9.94
C SER A 168 12.84 -20.49 11.31
N ASN A 169 12.77 -21.82 11.33
CA ASN A 169 12.71 -22.62 12.56
C ASN A 169 11.56 -22.20 13.50
N GLY A 170 10.40 -21.84 12.94
CA GLY A 170 9.20 -21.46 13.68
C GLY A 170 9.24 -20.08 14.34
N ALA A 171 10.21 -19.22 13.98
CA ALA A 171 10.27 -17.85 14.43
C ALA A 171 10.70 -16.88 13.32
N TRP A 172 10.24 -15.64 13.40
CA TRP A 172 10.69 -14.56 12.55
C TRP A 172 12.13 -14.17 12.89
N GLN A 173 12.99 -14.16 11.88
CA GLN A 173 14.41 -13.82 12.01
C GLN A 173 14.72 -12.58 11.17
N SER A 174 15.67 -11.78 11.63
CA SER A 174 16.25 -10.72 10.80
C SER A 174 16.71 -11.32 9.48
N GLY A 175 16.29 -10.69 8.38
CA GLY A 175 16.33 -11.20 7.01
C GLY A 175 17.68 -11.70 6.47
N PRO A 176 17.68 -12.18 5.21
CA PRO A 176 18.75 -12.99 4.61
C PRO A 176 20.11 -12.30 4.39
#